data_AF-A0A7J4FSB9-F1
#
_entry.id   AF-A0A7J4FSB9-F1
#
_cell.length_a   1.000
_cell.length_b   1.000
_cell.length_c   1.000
_cell.angle_alpha   90.00
_cell.angle_beta   90.00
_cell.angle_gamma   90.00
#
_symmetry.space_group_name_H-M   'P 1'
#
loop_
_entity.id
_entity.type
_entity.pdbx_description
1 polymer ?
#
loop_
_entity_poly.entity_id
_entity_poly.type
_entity_poly.pdbx_seq_one_letter_code
_entity_poly.pdbx_strand_id
1 'polypeptide(L)'
;LGFGGLKQLMIFYVPLKPTYLLVGYKMEDLNRILKRRIINETKYMDDDRAPYLHDRDRIIFSRAFRRLAFKAQVVPASGRDTSDHIRTRLTHSIEVMQIASSIALDVNSDKKCKLDIDLIQAISLGHDIGHTAYGHIGERALFKFIFGQDKNFGDKVRHNFQSLKMCCFLEKQYKPDFFGLNLTIATLDGILKHSCFKDQKEQTFYKEIFNSYQKIFWEEETVDPRQIDSHNREKLNAILFEYVSPLTCEGIIVSIADEIAQLCHDIEDIRRLGGFESVIGFYEMVREKGDEVEENLSEHTKVKEVYEDFVEVSRGVIKDKTGDVAKLERLYVKLMLNICIPIVSKVIKTLQDMDGHSRNNLLKERYLGKFKNIKELKLELKLSEGEIELINYLEKVFNYYENKVLMKQPTVARWDIKGEELYKELSEKLCKVFKNDEDLNIIDSNIRKDLEKSRNAGKEFEKSQKTLVKGVDELPIKFAVWDYLAGMTDNYIIKEYESLTFKHVEIG
;
A
#
# COMPACT_ATOMS: atom_id res chain seq x y z
N LEU A 1 18.75 -39.68 -18.86
CA LEU A 1 19.37 -38.95 -17.73
C LEU A 1 18.24 -38.62 -16.75
N GLY A 2 17.75 -39.56 -15.93
CA GLY A 2 18.46 -40.22 -14.85
C GLY A 2 17.89 -39.68 -13.54
N PHE A 3 16.75 -40.25 -13.11
CA PHE A 3 16.20 -40.06 -11.77
C PHE A 3 17.19 -40.64 -10.76
N GLY A 4 17.71 -39.81 -9.85
CA GLY A 4 18.56 -40.27 -8.76
C GLY A 4 19.14 -39.11 -7.96
N GLY A 5 18.49 -38.76 -6.85
CA GLY A 5 19.07 -37.84 -5.87
C GLY A 5 18.09 -36.94 -5.11
N LEU A 6 16.99 -37.49 -4.59
CA LEU A 6 16.14 -36.78 -3.62
C LEU A 6 16.04 -37.63 -2.35
N LYS A 7 17.09 -37.59 -1.53
CA LYS A 7 17.02 -37.97 -0.11
C LYS A 7 17.83 -36.98 0.71
N GLN A 8 17.14 -36.39 1.68
CA GLN A 8 17.64 -35.67 2.85
C GLN A 8 18.18 -34.24 2.64
N LEU A 9 17.26 -33.30 2.45
CA LEU A 9 17.26 -32.09 3.28
C LEU A 9 16.03 -32.14 4.20
N MET A 10 16.15 -32.83 5.34
CA MET A 10 15.28 -32.50 6.47
C MET A 10 15.76 -31.16 7.00
N ILE A 11 15.18 -30.09 6.47
CA ILE A 11 15.19 -28.80 7.15
C ILE A 11 14.47 -29.05 8.47
N PHE A 12 15.20 -28.95 9.58
CA PHE A 12 14.60 -28.95 10.91
C PHE A 12 13.54 -27.84 10.93
N TYR A 13 12.27 -28.23 10.84
CA TYR A 13 11.14 -27.38 11.11
C TYR A 13 11.16 -27.11 12.62
N VAL A 14 12.00 -26.16 13.05
CA VAL A 14 11.90 -25.62 14.40
C VAL A 14 10.53 -24.97 14.45
N PRO A 15 9.60 -25.41 15.32
CA PRO A 15 8.30 -24.78 15.42
C PRO A 15 8.52 -23.31 15.79
N LEU A 16 8.27 -22.44 14.82
CA LEU A 16 8.41 -21.00 14.96
C LEU A 16 7.43 -20.56 16.05
N LYS A 17 7.96 -19.97 17.13
CA LYS A 17 7.11 -19.24 18.09
C LYS A 17 6.52 -18.04 17.34
N PRO A 18 5.20 -17.90 17.26
CA PRO A 18 4.60 -16.82 16.49
C PRO A 18 4.70 -15.45 17.17
N THR A 19 4.56 -14.38 16.38
CA THR A 19 4.94 -13.00 16.71
C THR A 19 3.92 -12.11 17.42
N TYR A 20 2.74 -12.57 17.85
CA TYR A 20 1.64 -11.65 18.19
C TYR A 20 1.03 -11.87 19.58
N LEU A 21 0.74 -10.76 20.28
CA LEU A 21 -0.02 -10.70 21.54
C LEU A 21 -1.06 -9.61 21.35
N LEU A 22 -2.32 -9.99 21.58
CA LEU A 22 -3.40 -9.10 21.96
C LEU A 22 -4.02 -9.68 23.22
N VAL A 23 -4.49 -8.83 24.12
CA VAL A 23 -5.26 -9.27 25.30
C VAL A 23 -6.68 -9.61 24.87
N GLY A 24 -7.15 -10.79 25.27
CA GLY A 24 -8.51 -11.30 25.00
C GLY A 24 -8.55 -12.67 24.30
N TYR A 25 -7.43 -13.12 23.72
CA TYR A 25 -7.28 -14.44 23.09
C TYR A 25 -6.06 -15.15 23.68
N LYS A 26 -6.10 -16.48 23.87
CA LYS A 26 -4.87 -17.24 24.17
C LYS A 26 -3.91 -17.14 22.98
N MET A 27 -2.60 -17.19 23.22
CA MET A 27 -1.55 -17.05 22.19
C MET A 27 -1.79 -17.96 20.95
N GLU A 28 -2.26 -19.17 21.18
CA GLU A 28 -2.56 -20.16 20.14
C GLU A 28 -3.79 -19.78 19.31
N ASP A 29 -4.72 -18.99 19.87
CA ASP A 29 -5.96 -18.58 19.19
C ASP A 29 -5.73 -17.46 18.19
N LEU A 30 -4.95 -16.42 18.53
CA LEU A 30 -4.74 -15.28 17.63
C LEU A 30 -3.92 -15.68 16.39
N ASN A 31 -2.86 -16.46 16.57
CA ASN A 31 -2.05 -16.95 15.46
C ASN A 31 -2.84 -17.85 14.51
N ARG A 32 -3.74 -18.65 15.09
CA ARG A 32 -4.66 -19.44 14.29
C ARG A 32 -5.63 -18.54 13.54
N ILE A 33 -6.22 -17.52 14.17
CA ILE A 33 -7.15 -16.57 13.52
C ILE A 33 -6.46 -15.81 12.38
N LEU A 34 -5.26 -15.29 12.60
CA LEU A 34 -4.51 -14.49 11.63
C LEU A 34 -4.17 -15.26 10.34
N LYS A 35 -3.98 -16.58 10.45
CA LYS A 35 -3.73 -17.49 9.31
C LYS A 35 -5.01 -18.00 8.63
N ARG A 36 -6.20 -17.66 9.14
CA ARG A 36 -7.48 -18.13 8.58
C ARG A 36 -7.93 -17.27 7.43
N ARG A 37 -8.78 -17.87 6.60
CA ARG A 37 -9.50 -17.25 5.47
C ARG A 37 -10.99 -17.22 5.81
N ILE A 38 -11.75 -16.42 5.08
CA ILE A 38 -13.22 -16.33 5.29
C ILE A 38 -13.95 -17.42 4.52
N ILE A 39 -13.55 -17.64 3.27
CA ILE A 39 -14.14 -18.68 2.43
C ILE A 39 -13.34 -19.97 2.65
N ASN A 40 -14.00 -21.00 3.15
CA ASN A 40 -13.41 -22.33 3.33
C ASN A 40 -13.36 -23.06 1.99
N GLU A 41 -12.14 -23.28 1.53
CA GLU A 41 -11.86 -23.90 0.24
C GLU A 41 -11.68 -25.41 0.40
N THR A 42 -12.74 -26.18 0.13
CA THR A 42 -12.72 -27.65 0.29
C THR A 42 -11.99 -28.38 -0.82
N LYS A 43 -11.83 -27.76 -2.00
CA LYS A 43 -11.18 -28.37 -3.18
C LYS A 43 -9.65 -28.28 -3.17
N TYR A 44 -9.07 -27.44 -2.32
CA TYR A 44 -7.62 -27.17 -2.28
C TYR A 44 -6.99 -27.60 -0.94
N MET A 45 -7.56 -28.63 -0.31
CA MET A 45 -7.10 -29.14 1.00
C MET A 45 -5.71 -29.79 0.94
N ASP A 46 -5.23 -30.17 -0.26
CA ASP A 46 -3.93 -30.82 -0.48
C ASP A 46 -2.78 -29.82 -0.78
N ASP A 47 -2.92 -28.55 -0.38
CA ASP A 47 -1.87 -27.54 -0.54
C ASP A 47 -0.97 -27.47 0.70
N ASP A 48 0.26 -28.00 0.57
CA ASP A 48 1.28 -28.00 1.62
C ASP A 48 1.95 -26.64 1.84
N ARG A 49 1.65 -25.62 1.02
CA ARG A 49 2.23 -24.28 1.19
C ARG A 49 1.76 -23.62 2.47
N ALA A 50 2.64 -22.85 3.09
CA ALA A 50 2.27 -22.00 4.22
C ALA A 50 1.16 -21.00 3.82
N PRO A 51 0.23 -20.63 4.73
CA PRO A 51 -0.89 -19.76 4.38
C PRO A 51 -0.49 -18.42 3.74
N TYR A 52 0.59 -17.80 4.19
CA TYR A 52 1.05 -16.52 3.67
C TYR A 52 1.83 -16.64 2.35
N LEU A 53 2.55 -17.75 2.16
CA LEU A 53 3.15 -18.09 0.88
C LEU A 53 2.08 -18.20 -0.20
N HIS A 54 0.96 -18.86 0.14
CA HIS A 54 -0.19 -18.94 -0.74
C HIS A 54 -0.77 -17.55 -1.02
N ASP A 55 -0.93 -16.67 -0.01
CA ASP A 55 -1.40 -15.29 -0.22
C ASP A 55 -0.54 -14.51 -1.21
N ARG A 56 0.79 -14.58 -1.04
CA ARG A 56 1.76 -13.94 -1.93
C ARG A 56 1.56 -14.38 -3.37
N ASP A 57 1.45 -15.69 -3.59
CA ASP A 57 1.26 -16.24 -4.95
C ASP A 57 -0.09 -15.78 -5.55
N ARG A 58 -1.19 -15.78 -4.76
CA ARG A 58 -2.49 -15.29 -5.23
C ARG A 58 -2.43 -13.84 -5.68
N ILE A 59 -1.70 -13.00 -4.96
CA ILE A 59 -1.50 -11.60 -5.31
C ILE A 59 -0.72 -11.49 -6.62
N ILE A 60 0.43 -12.18 -6.73
CA ILE A 60 1.29 -12.13 -7.92
C ILE A 60 0.53 -12.54 -9.20
N PHE A 61 -0.29 -13.59 -9.13
CA PHE A 61 -1.04 -14.08 -10.30
C PHE A 61 -2.30 -13.24 -10.62
N SER A 62 -2.70 -12.35 -9.72
CA SER A 62 -3.90 -11.52 -9.88
C SER A 62 -3.81 -10.59 -11.10
N ARG A 63 -4.97 -10.22 -11.64
CA ARG A 63 -5.03 -9.20 -12.68
C ARG A 63 -4.72 -7.83 -12.07
N ALA A 64 -5.13 -7.56 -10.83
CA ALA A 64 -4.84 -6.32 -10.13
C ALA A 64 -3.34 -6.03 -10.00
N PHE A 65 -2.55 -7.02 -9.56
CA PHE A 65 -1.10 -6.86 -9.45
C PHE A 65 -0.44 -6.61 -10.82
N ARG A 66 -0.85 -7.34 -11.86
CA ARG A 66 -0.37 -7.11 -13.24
C ARG A 66 -0.66 -5.70 -13.75
N ARG A 67 -1.78 -5.09 -13.36
CA ARG A 67 -2.14 -3.71 -13.76
C ARG A 67 -1.22 -2.66 -13.15
N LEU A 68 -0.54 -2.95 -12.04
CA LEU A 68 0.43 -2.03 -11.45
C LEU A 68 1.58 -1.70 -12.40
N ALA A 69 1.89 -2.57 -13.36
CA ALA A 69 2.91 -2.33 -14.40
C ALA A 69 2.57 -1.15 -15.32
N PHE A 70 1.32 -0.67 -15.31
CA PHE A 70 0.84 0.42 -16.15
C PHE A 70 0.15 1.51 -15.32
N LYS A 71 0.53 1.63 -14.04
CA LYS A 71 0.12 2.72 -13.16
C LYS A 71 1.36 3.50 -12.70
N ALA A 72 1.29 4.81 -12.84
CA ALA A 72 2.27 5.77 -12.37
C ALA A 72 2.46 5.66 -10.85
N GLN A 73 3.72 5.69 -10.43
CA GLN A 73 4.10 5.91 -9.04
C GLN A 73 4.11 7.42 -8.74
N VAL A 74 5.20 8.09 -9.14
CA VAL A 74 5.39 9.54 -8.99
C VAL A 74 5.20 10.29 -10.29
N VAL A 75 5.67 9.69 -11.38
CA VAL A 75 5.73 10.28 -12.70
C VAL A 75 4.91 9.46 -13.68
N PRO A 76 4.43 10.05 -14.79
CA PRO A 76 3.57 9.34 -15.73
C PRO A 76 4.22 8.03 -16.21
N ALA A 77 3.48 6.93 -16.13
CA ALA A 77 3.91 5.63 -16.66
C ALA A 77 3.76 5.52 -18.19
N SER A 78 3.31 6.59 -18.84
CA SER A 78 3.05 6.66 -20.29
C SER A 78 3.09 8.09 -20.82
N GLY A 79 3.56 8.29 -22.06
CA GLY A 79 3.61 9.59 -22.73
C GLY A 79 4.97 9.87 -23.36
N ARG A 80 5.10 11.00 -24.05
CA ARG A 80 6.35 11.41 -24.73
C ARG A 80 7.52 11.66 -23.78
N ASP A 81 7.22 12.03 -22.53
CA ASP A 81 8.21 12.31 -21.49
C ASP A 81 8.53 11.06 -20.63
N THR A 82 8.31 9.84 -21.13
CA THR A 82 8.49 8.60 -20.35
C THR A 82 9.68 7.77 -20.84
N SER A 83 10.24 6.96 -19.95
CA SER A 83 11.39 6.09 -20.22
C SER A 83 11.12 4.70 -19.66
N ASP A 84 11.65 3.66 -20.34
CA ASP A 84 11.54 2.25 -19.93
C ASP A 84 12.10 1.98 -18.53
N HIS A 85 12.87 2.92 -17.97
CA HIS A 85 13.50 2.80 -16.66
C HIS A 85 12.70 3.44 -15.52
N ILE A 86 11.66 4.23 -15.82
CA ILE A 86 10.82 4.89 -14.81
C ILE A 86 10.03 3.85 -14.00
N ARG A 87 9.95 4.03 -12.68
CA ARG A 87 9.16 3.14 -11.83
C ARG A 87 7.68 3.24 -12.13
N THR A 88 7.05 2.09 -12.07
CA THR A 88 5.61 1.93 -11.97
C THR A 88 5.27 1.49 -10.55
N ARG A 89 3.99 1.45 -10.20
CA ARG A 89 3.57 0.89 -8.90
C ARG A 89 4.00 -0.55 -8.70
N LEU A 90 4.18 -1.30 -9.79
CA LEU A 90 4.65 -2.68 -9.73
C LEU A 90 6.09 -2.75 -9.23
N THR A 91 6.99 -1.96 -9.82
CA THR A 91 8.40 -1.93 -9.41
C THR A 91 8.55 -1.33 -8.02
N HIS A 92 7.77 -0.30 -7.68
CA HIS A 92 7.69 0.24 -6.32
C HIS A 92 7.31 -0.85 -5.30
N SER A 93 6.26 -1.63 -5.56
CA SER A 93 5.83 -2.71 -4.66
C SER A 93 6.92 -3.78 -4.46
N ILE A 94 7.74 -4.03 -5.48
CA ILE A 94 8.89 -4.96 -5.39
C ILE A 94 10.03 -4.35 -4.55
N GLU A 95 10.30 -3.06 -4.69
CA GLU A 95 11.30 -2.33 -3.88
C GLU A 95 10.87 -2.31 -2.40
N VAL A 96 9.59 -2.00 -2.11
CA VAL A 96 9.01 -2.09 -0.75
C VAL A 96 9.17 -3.49 -0.17
N MET A 97 8.85 -4.52 -0.96
CA MET A 97 9.02 -5.92 -0.55
C MET A 97 10.48 -6.24 -0.17
N GLN A 98 11.44 -5.74 -0.96
CA GLN A 98 12.86 -5.98 -0.72
C GLN A 98 13.33 -5.30 0.57
N ILE A 99 12.96 -4.03 0.77
CA ILE A 99 13.33 -3.25 1.96
C ILE A 99 12.71 -3.88 3.20
N ALA A 100 11.41 -4.18 3.17
CA ALA A 100 10.69 -4.82 4.28
C ALA A 100 11.29 -6.19 4.64
N SER A 101 11.65 -6.99 3.63
CA SER A 101 12.31 -8.29 3.84
C SER A 101 13.68 -8.11 4.50
N SER A 102 14.46 -7.09 4.10
CA SER A 102 15.77 -6.80 4.70
C SER A 102 15.65 -6.42 6.17
N ILE A 103 14.68 -5.58 6.52
CA ILE A 103 14.39 -5.21 7.92
C ILE A 103 14.04 -6.47 8.73
N ALA A 104 13.19 -7.33 8.20
CA ALA A 104 12.79 -8.53 8.90
C ALA A 104 13.93 -9.55 9.07
N LEU A 105 14.85 -9.64 8.11
CA LEU A 105 16.04 -10.46 8.25
C LEU A 105 16.99 -9.93 9.34
N ASP A 106 17.16 -8.62 9.48
CA ASP A 106 17.92 -8.01 10.58
C ASP A 106 17.26 -8.25 11.95
N VAL A 107 15.93 -8.20 12.02
CA VAL A 107 15.22 -8.57 13.25
C VAL A 107 15.40 -10.06 13.56
N ASN A 108 15.36 -10.91 12.55
CA ASN A 108 15.42 -12.36 12.68
C ASN A 108 16.83 -12.91 12.98
N SER A 109 17.90 -12.13 12.76
CA SER A 109 19.27 -12.59 13.05
C SER A 109 19.51 -12.85 14.54
N ASP A 110 18.86 -12.06 15.40
CA ASP A 110 19.18 -12.02 16.83
C ASP A 110 18.01 -12.43 17.75
N LYS A 111 16.82 -12.70 17.20
CA LYS A 111 15.60 -12.95 17.98
C LYS A 111 15.17 -14.42 18.01
N LYS A 112 14.60 -14.82 19.15
CA LYS A 112 13.94 -16.12 19.35
C LYS A 112 12.56 -16.20 18.67
N CYS A 113 11.91 -15.06 18.48
CA CYS A 113 10.63 -14.93 17.81
C CYS A 113 10.87 -14.31 16.43
N LYS A 114 10.73 -15.12 15.38
CA LYS A 114 11.04 -14.71 14.01
C LYS A 114 9.79 -14.16 13.33
N LEU A 115 9.97 -13.08 12.59
CA LEU A 115 9.00 -12.54 11.66
C LEU A 115 8.82 -13.48 10.46
N ASP A 116 7.60 -13.51 9.94
CA ASP A 116 7.23 -14.31 8.78
C ASP A 116 7.47 -13.53 7.48
N ILE A 117 8.48 -13.95 6.71
CA ILE A 117 8.89 -13.27 5.48
C ILE A 117 7.81 -13.39 4.40
N ASP A 118 7.06 -14.50 4.35
CA ASP A 118 6.01 -14.66 3.34
C ASP A 118 4.84 -13.70 3.60
N LEU A 119 4.52 -13.43 4.87
CA LEU A 119 3.53 -12.41 5.24
C LEU A 119 3.98 -11.01 4.81
N ILE A 120 5.25 -10.66 5.05
CA ILE A 120 5.83 -9.38 4.59
C ILE A 120 5.68 -9.25 3.08
N GLN A 121 6.11 -10.27 2.33
CA GLN A 121 6.04 -10.24 0.88
C GLN A 121 4.60 -10.14 0.39
N ALA A 122 3.67 -10.89 0.98
CA ALA A 122 2.25 -10.82 0.63
C ALA A 122 1.68 -9.40 0.85
N ILE A 123 1.94 -8.78 2.02
CA ILE A 123 1.46 -7.43 2.31
C ILE A 123 2.11 -6.41 1.35
N SER A 124 3.43 -6.46 1.17
CA SER A 124 4.16 -5.54 0.28
C SER A 124 3.68 -5.60 -1.16
N LEU A 125 3.43 -6.79 -1.71
CA LEU A 125 2.94 -6.91 -3.09
C LEU A 125 1.46 -6.54 -3.22
N GLY A 126 0.69 -6.64 -2.14
CA GLY A 126 -0.74 -6.37 -2.09
C GLY A 126 -1.13 -4.94 -1.73
N HIS A 127 -0.24 -4.15 -1.13
CA HIS A 127 -0.60 -2.85 -0.53
C HIS A 127 -1.23 -1.88 -1.55
N ASP A 128 -0.70 -1.89 -2.78
CA ASP A 128 -1.01 -0.89 -3.81
C ASP A 128 -1.96 -1.38 -4.92
N ILE A 129 -2.44 -2.63 -4.87
CA ILE A 129 -3.24 -3.23 -5.96
C ILE A 129 -4.58 -2.50 -6.23
N GLY A 130 -5.07 -1.74 -5.26
CA GLY A 130 -6.28 -0.91 -5.32
C GLY A 130 -6.04 0.52 -5.74
N HIS A 131 -4.80 0.92 -6.03
CA HIS A 131 -4.50 2.28 -6.45
C HIS A 131 -5.28 2.65 -7.70
N THR A 132 -5.86 3.84 -7.78
CA THR A 132 -6.53 4.35 -8.98
C THR A 132 -5.52 4.67 -10.08
N ALA A 133 -5.98 4.80 -11.34
CA ALA A 133 -5.17 5.48 -12.35
C ALA A 133 -4.87 6.92 -11.90
N TYR A 134 -3.77 7.51 -12.39
CA TYR A 134 -3.30 8.84 -12.01
C TYR A 134 -3.02 9.04 -10.51
N GLY A 135 -2.73 7.97 -9.76
CA GLY A 135 -2.32 8.13 -8.38
C GLY A 135 -3.39 8.79 -7.51
N HIS A 136 -2.97 9.58 -6.52
CA HIS A 136 -3.87 10.26 -5.58
C HIS A 136 -4.81 11.28 -6.24
N ILE A 137 -4.54 11.70 -7.48
CA ILE A 137 -5.46 12.55 -8.24
C ILE A 137 -6.74 11.79 -8.55
N GLY A 138 -6.63 10.54 -9.02
CA GLY A 138 -7.79 9.69 -9.29
C GLY A 138 -8.63 9.43 -8.04
N GLU A 139 -7.96 9.21 -6.90
CA GLU A 139 -8.60 9.08 -5.58
C GLU A 139 -9.42 10.32 -5.23
N ARG A 140 -8.82 11.52 -5.27
CA ARG A 140 -9.49 12.79 -4.97
C ARG A 140 -10.63 13.08 -5.94
N ALA A 141 -10.44 12.81 -7.23
CA ALA A 141 -11.46 13.03 -8.24
C ALA A 141 -12.66 12.09 -8.05
N LEU A 142 -12.42 10.81 -7.76
CA LEU A 142 -13.48 9.86 -7.41
C LEU A 142 -14.20 10.24 -6.12
N PHE A 143 -13.46 10.67 -5.11
CA PHE A 143 -14.06 11.15 -3.87
C PHE A 143 -15.03 12.31 -4.13
N LYS A 144 -14.57 13.35 -4.86
CA LYS A 144 -15.39 14.51 -5.25
C LYS A 144 -16.62 14.08 -6.06
N PHE A 145 -16.48 13.12 -6.97
CA PHE A 145 -17.59 12.61 -7.77
C PHE A 145 -18.64 11.89 -6.92
N ILE A 146 -18.21 11.02 -6.00
CA ILE A 146 -19.12 10.18 -5.23
C ILE A 146 -19.83 11.03 -4.15
N PHE A 147 -19.06 11.75 -3.34
CA PHE A 147 -19.54 12.40 -2.11
C PHE A 147 -19.58 13.94 -2.17
N GLY A 148 -19.22 14.54 -3.32
CA GLY A 148 -19.20 15.99 -3.47
C GLY A 148 -18.06 16.66 -2.70
N GLN A 149 -18.26 17.93 -2.33
CA GLN A 149 -17.30 18.70 -1.51
C GLN A 149 -17.65 18.68 -0.01
N ASP A 150 -18.53 17.77 0.42
CA ASP A 150 -18.95 17.75 1.81
C ASP A 150 -17.77 17.33 2.71
N LYS A 151 -17.33 18.28 3.53
CA LYS A 151 -16.23 18.11 4.49
C LYS A 151 -16.48 17.00 5.51
N ASN A 152 -17.74 16.62 5.74
CA ASN A 152 -18.10 15.46 6.59
C ASN A 152 -17.60 14.13 6.00
N PHE A 153 -17.40 14.10 4.68
CA PHE A 153 -16.87 12.95 3.96
C PHE A 153 -15.34 12.97 3.77
N GLY A 154 -14.61 14.04 4.12
CA GLY A 154 -13.14 14.01 4.16
C GLY A 154 -12.45 13.74 2.80
N ASP A 155 -11.35 12.98 2.78
CA ASP A 155 -10.75 12.37 1.57
C ASP A 155 -10.82 10.85 1.81
N LYS A 156 -11.98 10.25 1.52
CA LYS A 156 -12.31 8.86 1.91
C LYS A 156 -12.29 7.86 0.75
N VAL A 157 -11.80 8.22 -0.43
CA VAL A 157 -11.51 7.22 -1.46
C VAL A 157 -10.00 7.04 -1.47
N ARG A 158 -9.52 5.94 -0.88
CA ARG A 158 -8.08 5.68 -0.73
C ARG A 158 -7.73 4.28 -1.21
N HIS A 159 -6.56 4.16 -1.83
CA HIS A 159 -6.03 2.94 -2.41
C HIS A 159 -5.98 1.80 -1.39
N ASN A 160 -5.58 2.04 -0.14
CA ASN A 160 -5.50 0.99 0.88
C ASN A 160 -6.85 0.30 1.14
N PHE A 161 -7.95 1.07 1.22
CA PHE A 161 -9.29 0.50 1.33
C PHE A 161 -9.76 -0.15 0.03
N GLN A 162 -9.41 0.43 -1.12
CA GLN A 162 -9.71 -0.19 -2.42
C GLN A 162 -8.91 -1.48 -2.65
N SER A 163 -7.68 -1.59 -2.13
CA SER A 163 -6.84 -2.80 -2.15
C SER A 163 -7.50 -3.90 -1.32
N LEU A 164 -8.03 -3.55 -0.14
CA LEU A 164 -8.85 -4.47 0.65
C LEU A 164 -10.09 -4.95 -0.14
N LYS A 165 -10.84 -4.05 -0.76
CA LYS A 165 -11.99 -4.43 -1.62
C LYS A 165 -11.55 -5.30 -2.80
N MET A 166 -10.39 -5.03 -3.39
CA MET A 166 -9.84 -5.84 -4.45
C MET A 166 -9.59 -7.28 -4.00
N CYS A 167 -8.92 -7.43 -2.86
CA CYS A 167 -8.62 -8.73 -2.25
C CYS A 167 -9.87 -9.49 -1.80
N CYS A 168 -10.92 -8.79 -1.36
CA CYS A 168 -12.10 -9.45 -0.79
C CYS A 168 -13.25 -9.68 -1.78
N PHE A 169 -13.41 -8.81 -2.80
CA PHE A 169 -14.67 -8.73 -3.55
C PHE A 169 -14.54 -8.49 -5.05
N LEU A 170 -13.46 -7.88 -5.55
CA LEU A 170 -13.46 -7.38 -6.94
C LEU A 170 -12.59 -8.19 -7.89
N GLU A 171 -11.58 -8.91 -7.39
CA GLU A 171 -10.72 -9.72 -8.25
C GLU A 171 -11.49 -10.94 -8.76
N LYS A 172 -11.18 -11.37 -9.99
CA LYS A 172 -12.04 -12.32 -10.74
C LYS A 172 -11.34 -13.64 -11.05
N GLN A 173 -10.11 -13.81 -10.57
CA GLN A 173 -9.26 -14.96 -10.88
C GLN A 173 -9.88 -16.30 -10.46
N TYR A 174 -10.69 -16.31 -9.38
CA TYR A 174 -11.30 -17.51 -8.82
C TYR A 174 -12.79 -17.66 -9.18
N LYS A 175 -13.28 -16.88 -10.15
CA LYS A 175 -14.65 -17.08 -10.67
C LYS A 175 -14.73 -18.42 -11.42
N PRO A 176 -15.87 -19.13 -11.35
CA PRO A 176 -17.12 -18.73 -10.70
C PRO A 176 -17.22 -19.08 -9.21
N ASP A 177 -16.21 -19.74 -8.61
CA ASP A 177 -16.29 -20.24 -7.23
C ASP A 177 -16.48 -19.10 -6.22
N PHE A 178 -15.75 -18.00 -6.36
CA PHE A 178 -15.95 -16.76 -5.59
C PHE A 178 -15.28 -15.55 -6.26
N PHE A 179 -15.56 -14.36 -5.73
CA PHE A 179 -14.85 -13.13 -6.07
C PHE A 179 -13.79 -12.79 -4.99
N GLY A 180 -12.78 -12.02 -5.39
CA GLY A 180 -11.63 -11.70 -4.55
C GLY A 180 -10.53 -12.77 -4.63
N LEU A 181 -9.53 -12.63 -3.76
CA LEU A 181 -8.37 -13.50 -3.61
C LEU A 181 -8.47 -14.40 -2.36
N ASN A 182 -9.48 -14.17 -1.50
CA ASN A 182 -9.69 -14.90 -0.25
C ASN A 182 -8.41 -15.03 0.60
N LEU A 183 -7.68 -13.93 0.80
CA LEU A 183 -6.41 -13.88 1.53
C LEU A 183 -6.60 -14.14 3.04
N THR A 184 -5.51 -14.42 3.75
CA THR A 184 -5.56 -14.54 5.22
C THR A 184 -5.84 -13.19 5.90
N ILE A 185 -6.41 -13.24 7.11
CA ILE A 185 -6.75 -12.04 7.89
C ILE A 185 -5.53 -11.14 8.12
N ALA A 186 -4.36 -11.70 8.43
CA ALA A 186 -3.13 -10.92 8.64
C ALA A 186 -2.70 -10.14 7.40
N THR A 187 -2.79 -10.76 6.22
CA THR A 187 -2.44 -10.10 4.96
C THR A 187 -3.41 -8.96 4.66
N LEU A 188 -4.73 -9.18 4.84
CA LEU A 188 -5.75 -8.14 4.64
C LEU A 188 -5.59 -6.96 5.61
N ASP A 189 -5.25 -7.26 6.88
CA ASP A 189 -4.96 -6.25 7.90
C ASP A 189 -3.76 -5.37 7.53
N GLY A 190 -2.65 -6.00 7.15
CA GLY A 190 -1.47 -5.28 6.68
C GLY A 190 -1.74 -4.43 5.44
N ILE A 191 -2.48 -4.98 4.45
CA ILE A 191 -2.85 -4.25 3.24
C ILE A 191 -3.75 -3.05 3.57
N LEU A 192 -4.72 -3.18 4.47
CA LEU A 192 -5.58 -2.05 4.84
C LEU A 192 -4.79 -0.97 5.58
N LYS A 193 -3.89 -1.36 6.49
CA LYS A 193 -3.25 -0.46 7.45
C LYS A 193 -1.80 -0.10 7.13
N HIS A 194 -1.33 -0.40 5.91
CA HIS A 194 -0.07 0.17 5.42
C HIS A 194 -0.14 1.70 5.35
N SER A 195 -1.35 2.25 5.29
CA SER A 195 -1.69 3.67 5.33
C SER A 195 -2.56 3.96 6.56
N CYS A 196 -2.23 5.02 7.31
CA CYS A 196 -2.97 5.39 8.52
C CYS A 196 -4.40 5.84 8.21
N PHE A 197 -5.37 5.51 9.07
CA PHE A 197 -6.65 6.21 9.08
C PHE A 197 -6.47 7.64 9.59
N LYS A 198 -7.20 8.58 9.00
CA LYS A 198 -7.20 9.99 9.39
C LYS A 198 -7.85 10.20 10.75
N ASP A 199 -8.98 9.53 10.98
CA ASP A 199 -9.74 9.61 12.22
C ASP A 199 -10.69 8.40 12.39
N GLN A 200 -11.42 8.36 13.51
CA GLN A 200 -12.40 7.31 13.79
C GLN A 200 -13.60 7.34 12.82
N LYS A 201 -13.94 8.52 12.25
CA LYS A 201 -15.07 8.64 11.32
C LYS A 201 -14.74 7.97 9.99
N GLU A 202 -13.51 8.07 9.52
CA GLU A 202 -13.03 7.33 8.34
C GLU A 202 -13.07 5.82 8.58
N GLN A 203 -12.58 5.34 9.74
CA GLN A 203 -12.63 3.91 10.08
C GLN A 203 -14.06 3.37 10.08
N THR A 204 -14.98 4.05 10.75
CA THR A 204 -16.40 3.67 10.76
C THR A 204 -16.97 3.70 9.35
N PHE A 205 -16.64 4.71 8.55
CA PHE A 205 -17.10 4.81 7.17
C PHE A 205 -16.66 3.62 6.31
N TYR A 206 -15.38 3.25 6.37
CA TYR A 206 -14.86 2.07 5.67
C TYR A 206 -15.48 0.78 6.15
N LYS A 207 -15.69 0.62 7.46
CA LYS A 207 -16.38 -0.52 8.02
C LYS A 207 -17.78 -0.69 7.44
N GLU A 208 -18.54 0.40 7.36
CA GLU A 208 -19.91 0.37 6.84
C GLU A 208 -19.97 0.05 5.33
N ILE A 209 -19.06 0.59 4.53
CA ILE A 209 -18.93 0.19 3.12
C ILE A 209 -18.53 -1.28 3.02
N PHE A 210 -17.53 -1.71 3.80
CA PHE A 210 -17.06 -3.10 3.78
C PHE A 210 -18.19 -4.09 4.12
N ASN A 211 -19.00 -3.77 5.13
CA ASN A 211 -20.18 -4.56 5.51
C ASN A 211 -21.20 -4.66 4.37
N SER A 212 -21.44 -3.57 3.63
CA SER A 212 -22.37 -3.60 2.49
C SER A 212 -21.86 -4.50 1.36
N TYR A 213 -20.55 -4.50 1.10
CA TYR A 213 -19.93 -5.43 0.15
C TYR A 213 -19.98 -6.88 0.64
N GLN A 214 -19.69 -7.15 1.92
CA GLN A 214 -19.77 -8.51 2.47
C GLN A 214 -21.15 -9.11 2.26
N LYS A 215 -22.21 -8.34 2.53
CA LYS A 215 -23.59 -8.81 2.34
C LYS A 215 -23.85 -9.24 0.89
N ILE A 216 -23.55 -8.37 -0.07
CA ILE A 216 -23.83 -8.65 -1.49
C ILE A 216 -22.92 -9.74 -2.06
N PHE A 217 -21.62 -9.72 -1.73
CA PHE A 217 -20.64 -10.61 -2.34
C PHE A 217 -20.52 -11.98 -1.67
N TRP A 218 -20.82 -12.09 -0.36
CA TRP A 218 -20.69 -13.35 0.37
C TRP A 218 -22.03 -13.96 0.78
N GLU A 219 -23.09 -13.18 0.99
CA GLU A 219 -24.38 -13.73 1.48
C GLU A 219 -25.41 -13.96 0.37
N GLU A 220 -25.50 -13.05 -0.61
CA GLU A 220 -26.66 -13.06 -1.51
C GLU A 220 -26.55 -14.04 -2.68
N GLU A 221 -25.40 -14.22 -3.35
CA GLU A 221 -25.40 -15.02 -4.61
C GLU A 221 -24.12 -15.77 -5.01
N THR A 222 -22.94 -15.53 -4.41
CA THR A 222 -21.68 -16.03 -5.03
C THR A 222 -20.77 -16.93 -4.24
N VAL A 223 -21.06 -17.16 -2.97
CA VAL A 223 -20.34 -18.17 -2.20
C VAL A 223 -21.38 -19.08 -1.58
N ASP A 224 -21.12 -20.39 -1.58
CA ASP A 224 -21.97 -21.31 -0.83
C ASP A 224 -21.96 -20.86 0.65
N PRO A 225 -23.11 -20.54 1.27
CA PRO A 225 -23.13 -20.06 2.66
C PRO A 225 -22.45 -21.04 3.64
N ARG A 226 -22.39 -22.33 3.31
CA ARG A 226 -21.69 -23.36 4.12
C ARG A 226 -20.16 -23.22 4.08
N GLN A 227 -19.62 -22.53 3.08
CA GLN A 227 -18.19 -22.23 2.97
C GLN A 227 -17.80 -20.97 3.75
N ILE A 228 -18.74 -20.09 4.10
CA ILE A 228 -18.44 -18.88 4.86
C ILE A 228 -18.25 -19.22 6.34
N ASP A 229 -17.06 -18.95 6.88
CA ASP A 229 -16.81 -19.03 8.32
C ASP A 229 -17.33 -17.77 9.02
N SER A 230 -18.53 -17.86 9.58
CA SER A 230 -19.20 -16.75 10.28
C SER A 230 -18.42 -16.23 11.48
N HIS A 231 -17.72 -17.12 12.22
CA HIS A 231 -16.90 -16.75 13.37
C HIS A 231 -15.66 -15.95 12.96
N ASN A 232 -14.97 -16.38 11.90
CA ASN A 232 -13.82 -15.62 11.38
C ASN A 232 -14.24 -14.30 10.74
N ARG A 233 -15.46 -14.21 10.19
CA ARG A 233 -15.99 -12.97 9.62
C ARG A 233 -16.17 -11.88 10.68
N GLU A 234 -16.77 -12.20 11.83
CA GLU A 234 -16.91 -11.22 12.92
C GLU A 234 -15.55 -10.74 13.42
N LYS A 235 -14.60 -11.68 13.56
CA LYS A 235 -13.21 -11.37 13.95
C LYS A 235 -12.48 -10.53 12.93
N LEU A 236 -12.68 -10.78 11.63
CA LEU A 236 -12.10 -9.97 10.56
C LEU A 236 -12.52 -8.51 10.71
N ASN A 237 -13.81 -8.24 10.88
CA ASN A 237 -14.30 -6.86 11.03
C ASN A 237 -13.73 -6.17 12.27
N ALA A 238 -13.61 -6.90 13.39
CA ALA A 238 -12.97 -6.38 14.60
C ALA A 238 -11.47 -6.06 14.34
N ILE A 239 -10.73 -6.98 13.74
CA ILE A 239 -9.30 -6.82 13.44
C ILE A 239 -9.08 -5.63 12.49
N LEU A 240 -9.83 -5.55 11.39
CA LEU A 240 -9.63 -4.53 10.37
C LEU A 240 -9.95 -3.10 10.85
N PHE A 241 -10.95 -2.93 11.72
CA PHE A 241 -11.52 -1.59 12.00
C PHE A 241 -11.51 -1.17 13.48
N GLU A 242 -11.04 -2.01 14.43
CA GLU A 242 -10.85 -1.58 15.84
C GLU A 242 -9.44 -1.06 16.16
N TYR A 243 -8.48 -1.33 15.28
CA TYR A 243 -7.09 -0.95 15.48
C TYR A 243 -6.66 0.06 14.44
N VAL A 244 -5.95 1.12 14.87
CA VAL A 244 -5.41 2.11 13.95
C VAL A 244 -4.13 1.64 13.27
N SER A 245 -3.34 0.78 13.92
CA SER A 245 -2.08 0.24 13.40
C SER A 245 -2.24 -1.19 12.88
N PRO A 246 -1.39 -1.66 11.93
CA PRO A 246 -1.31 -3.08 11.62
C PRO A 246 -1.10 -3.90 12.89
N LEU A 247 -1.78 -5.02 12.97
CA LEU A 247 -1.76 -5.91 14.14
C LEU A 247 -0.45 -6.69 14.23
N THR A 248 0.20 -6.88 13.08
CA THR A 248 1.42 -7.65 12.92
C THR A 248 2.63 -6.72 12.81
N CYS A 249 3.77 -7.16 13.35
CA CYS A 249 5.04 -6.46 13.16
C CYS A 249 5.42 -6.39 11.68
N GLU A 250 5.11 -7.44 10.92
CA GLU A 250 5.26 -7.53 9.47
C GLU A 250 4.49 -6.42 8.76
N GLY A 251 3.22 -6.18 9.13
CA GLY A 251 2.43 -5.07 8.59
C GLY A 251 3.02 -3.71 8.92
N ILE A 252 3.50 -3.50 10.16
CA ILE A 252 4.18 -2.26 10.57
C ILE A 252 5.46 -2.03 9.75
N ILE A 253 6.27 -3.08 9.55
CA ILE A 253 7.48 -3.02 8.73
C ILE A 253 7.13 -2.62 7.30
N VAL A 254 6.08 -3.19 6.71
CA VAL A 254 5.68 -2.83 5.34
C VAL A 254 5.23 -1.38 5.24
N SER A 255 4.45 -0.87 6.20
CA SER A 255 4.07 0.55 6.24
C SER A 255 5.29 1.48 6.22
N ILE A 256 6.32 1.17 7.02
CA ILE A 256 7.52 2.00 7.10
C ILE A 256 8.41 1.80 5.86
N ALA A 257 8.49 0.57 5.33
CA ALA A 257 9.25 0.28 4.12
C ALA A 257 8.70 1.02 2.89
N ASP A 258 7.40 1.26 2.81
CA ASP A 258 6.78 2.12 1.80
C ASP A 258 7.32 3.56 1.88
N GLU A 259 7.40 4.13 3.09
CA GLU A 259 8.00 5.46 3.32
C GLU A 259 9.50 5.49 2.97
N ILE A 260 10.25 4.43 3.30
CA ILE A 260 11.67 4.30 2.94
C ILE A 260 11.88 4.20 1.42
N ALA A 261 11.03 3.45 0.72
CA ALA A 261 11.14 3.28 -0.73
C ALA A 261 10.94 4.62 -1.46
N GLN A 262 9.95 5.42 -1.05
CA GLN A 262 9.71 6.76 -1.57
C GLN A 262 10.91 7.68 -1.38
N LEU A 263 11.53 7.64 -0.20
CA LEU A 263 12.76 8.40 0.08
C LEU A 263 13.91 7.99 -0.84
N CYS A 264 14.09 6.70 -1.10
CA CYS A 264 15.26 6.18 -1.78
C CYS A 264 15.19 6.29 -3.31
N HIS A 265 14.05 5.95 -3.91
CA HIS A 265 13.99 5.63 -5.34
C HIS A 265 13.29 6.69 -6.19
N ASP A 266 12.36 7.47 -5.62
CA ASP A 266 11.62 8.47 -6.39
C ASP A 266 12.54 9.60 -6.91
N ILE A 267 13.60 9.93 -6.17
CA ILE A 267 14.55 10.98 -6.57
C ILE A 267 15.29 10.65 -7.88
N GLU A 268 15.57 9.36 -8.12
CA GLU A 268 16.22 8.90 -9.34
C GLU A 268 15.31 9.10 -10.55
N ASP A 269 14.01 8.87 -10.40
CA ASP A 269 13.03 9.07 -11.47
C ASP A 269 12.85 10.55 -11.79
N ILE A 270 12.81 11.42 -10.77
CA ILE A 270 12.80 12.88 -10.99
C ILE A 270 14.05 13.32 -11.75
N ARG A 271 15.24 12.85 -11.35
CA ARG A 271 16.48 13.16 -12.05
C ARG A 271 16.45 12.71 -13.51
N ARG A 272 15.90 11.52 -13.80
CA ARG A 272 15.80 11.01 -15.17
C ARG A 272 14.91 11.87 -16.05
N LEU A 273 13.88 12.49 -15.50
CA LEU A 273 13.00 13.41 -16.23
C LEU A 273 13.57 14.82 -16.37
N GLY A 274 14.04 15.40 -15.26
CA GLY A 274 14.45 16.81 -15.19
C GLY A 274 15.94 17.06 -15.35
N GLY A 275 16.74 16.00 -15.49
CA GLY A 275 18.20 16.07 -15.43
C GLY A 275 18.72 16.29 -14.01
N PHE A 276 20.05 16.29 -13.84
CA PHE A 276 20.67 16.43 -12.52
C PHE A 276 20.35 17.78 -11.84
N GLU A 277 20.23 18.85 -12.62
CA GLU A 277 19.88 20.19 -12.12
C GLU A 277 18.55 20.20 -11.34
N SER A 278 17.62 19.30 -11.66
CA SER A 278 16.33 19.18 -10.94
C SER A 278 16.46 18.61 -9.52
N VAL A 279 17.59 17.98 -9.19
CA VAL A 279 17.83 17.29 -7.90
C VAL A 279 19.10 17.78 -7.18
N ILE A 280 19.85 18.74 -7.73
CA ILE A 280 21.05 19.30 -7.05
C ILE A 280 20.70 19.81 -5.66
N GLY A 281 19.69 20.67 -5.55
CA GLY A 281 19.28 21.26 -4.27
C GLY A 281 18.83 20.22 -3.24
N PHE A 282 18.37 19.05 -3.70
CA PHE A 282 18.06 17.92 -2.83
C PHE A 282 19.34 17.34 -2.21
N TYR A 283 20.34 16.99 -3.01
CA TYR A 283 21.60 16.45 -2.48
C TYR A 283 22.39 17.46 -1.65
N GLU A 284 22.30 18.75 -1.98
CA GLU A 284 22.84 19.83 -1.14
C GLU A 284 22.16 19.86 0.24
N MET A 285 20.83 19.79 0.27
CA MET A 285 20.07 19.75 1.52
C MET A 285 20.36 18.49 2.34
N VAL A 286 20.45 17.32 1.70
CA VAL A 286 20.81 16.05 2.38
C VAL A 286 22.17 16.18 3.08
N ARG A 287 23.14 16.83 2.44
CA ARG A 287 24.46 17.13 3.02
C ARG A 287 24.36 18.16 4.14
N GLU A 288 23.77 19.33 3.89
CA GLU A 288 23.66 20.39 4.90
C GLU A 288 22.98 19.92 6.19
N LYS A 289 21.92 19.11 6.06
CA LYS A 289 21.22 18.54 7.21
C LYS A 289 21.93 17.33 7.81
N GLY A 290 22.77 16.65 7.05
CA GLY A 290 23.62 15.58 7.56
C GLY A 290 24.74 16.14 8.43
N ASP A 291 25.34 17.27 8.02
CA ASP A 291 26.39 17.97 8.78
C ASP A 291 25.87 18.44 10.15
N GLU A 292 24.59 18.80 10.26
CA GLU A 292 23.92 19.14 11.54
C GLU A 292 23.86 17.97 12.53
N VAL A 293 23.90 16.71 12.06
CA VAL A 293 23.72 15.50 12.87
C VAL A 293 24.93 14.57 12.84
N GLU A 294 26.07 15.05 12.32
CA GLU A 294 27.29 14.25 12.09
C GLU A 294 27.79 13.56 13.37
N GLU A 295 27.69 14.23 14.52
CA GLU A 295 28.06 13.67 15.82
C GLU A 295 27.25 12.41 16.16
N ASN A 296 25.95 12.36 15.85
CA ASN A 296 25.12 11.16 16.08
C ASN A 296 25.33 10.09 15.00
N LEU A 297 25.64 10.50 13.77
CA LEU A 297 26.08 9.54 12.74
C LEU A 297 27.34 8.80 13.21
N SER A 298 28.17 9.45 14.04
CA SER A 298 29.40 8.86 14.59
C SER A 298 29.18 7.73 15.60
N GLU A 299 28.02 7.67 16.28
CA GLU A 299 27.65 6.54 17.15
C GLU A 299 27.44 5.24 16.35
N HIS A 300 27.19 5.37 15.04
CA HIS A 300 26.99 4.26 14.11
C HIS A 300 28.09 4.24 13.04
N THR A 301 29.22 3.56 13.31
CA THR A 301 30.43 3.55 12.44
C THR A 301 30.11 3.34 10.94
N LYS A 302 29.20 2.42 10.62
CA LYS A 302 28.78 2.15 9.23
C LYS A 302 28.00 3.30 8.57
N VAL A 303 27.22 4.05 9.34
CA VAL A 303 26.47 5.21 8.84
C VAL A 303 27.46 6.34 8.56
N LYS A 304 28.38 6.59 9.49
CA LYS A 304 29.43 7.59 9.35
C LYS A 304 30.28 7.39 8.09
N GLU A 305 30.83 6.19 7.89
CA GLU A 305 31.67 5.86 6.72
C GLU A 305 30.93 6.15 5.40
N VAL A 306 29.65 5.75 5.30
CA VAL A 306 28.84 5.98 4.11
C VAL A 306 28.50 7.46 3.93
N TYR A 307 28.30 8.20 5.03
CA TYR A 307 28.06 9.63 4.98
C TYR A 307 29.29 10.41 4.48
N GLU A 308 30.48 10.09 4.99
CA GLU A 308 31.75 10.69 4.53
C GLU A 308 31.97 10.47 3.03
N ASP A 309 31.77 9.23 2.55
CA ASP A 309 31.81 8.89 1.12
C ASP A 309 30.78 9.68 0.30
N PHE A 310 29.54 9.80 0.82
CA PHE A 310 28.46 10.57 0.20
C PHE A 310 28.85 12.04 0.05
N VAL A 311 29.41 12.65 1.11
CA VAL A 311 29.83 14.06 1.12
C VAL A 311 30.94 14.32 0.10
N GLU A 312 31.95 13.45 0.04
CA GLU A 312 33.06 13.57 -0.92
C GLU A 312 32.56 13.54 -2.36
N VAL A 313 31.78 12.51 -2.71
CA VAL A 313 31.23 12.35 -4.06
C VAL A 313 30.25 13.47 -4.40
N SER A 314 29.38 13.85 -3.47
CA SER A 314 28.41 14.94 -3.64
C SER A 314 29.10 16.26 -3.99
N ARG A 315 30.21 16.62 -3.31
CA ARG A 315 30.99 17.82 -3.63
C ARG A 315 31.55 17.77 -5.05
N GLY A 316 32.14 16.65 -5.46
CA GLY A 316 32.69 16.50 -6.82
C GLY A 316 31.63 16.54 -7.93
N VAL A 317 30.46 15.94 -7.69
CA VAL A 317 29.35 15.96 -8.65
C VAL A 317 28.74 17.37 -8.77
N ILE A 318 28.49 18.04 -7.64
CA ILE A 318 27.77 19.33 -7.60
C ILE A 318 28.67 20.49 -8.03
N LYS A 319 29.88 20.59 -7.46
CA LYS A 319 30.76 21.75 -7.67
C LYS A 319 31.54 21.66 -8.97
N ASP A 320 32.14 20.50 -9.22
CA ASP A 320 33.15 20.35 -10.27
C ASP A 320 32.55 19.75 -11.54
N LYS A 321 31.29 19.28 -11.49
CA LYS A 321 30.60 18.53 -12.56
C LYS A 321 31.42 17.35 -13.10
N THR A 322 32.32 16.82 -12.27
CA THR A 322 33.31 15.79 -12.65
C THR A 322 33.11 14.46 -11.91
N GLY A 323 32.00 14.28 -11.18
CA GLY A 323 31.70 13.08 -10.41
C GLY A 323 30.69 12.12 -11.07
N ASP A 324 30.62 10.89 -10.54
CA ASP A 324 29.66 9.85 -10.96
C ASP A 324 28.31 10.01 -10.23
N VAL A 325 27.32 10.53 -10.94
CA VAL A 325 25.94 10.70 -10.44
C VAL A 325 25.34 9.37 -9.97
N ALA A 326 25.60 8.26 -10.67
CA ALA A 326 25.09 6.96 -10.26
C ALA A 326 25.76 6.48 -8.97
N LYS A 327 27.04 6.81 -8.74
CA LYS A 327 27.70 6.57 -7.45
C LYS A 327 27.06 7.39 -6.33
N LEU A 328 26.77 8.67 -6.57
CA LEU A 328 26.09 9.53 -5.60
C LEU A 328 24.72 8.96 -5.19
N GLU A 329 23.93 8.53 -6.17
CA GLU A 329 22.61 7.91 -5.95
C GLU A 329 22.72 6.64 -5.10
N ARG A 330 23.66 5.74 -5.43
CA ARG A 330 23.89 4.51 -4.65
C ARG A 330 24.31 4.82 -3.21
N LEU A 331 25.16 5.82 -3.01
CA LEU A 331 25.60 6.23 -1.67
C LEU A 331 24.45 6.85 -0.87
N TYR A 332 23.61 7.67 -1.50
CA TYR A 332 22.41 8.21 -0.87
C TYR A 332 21.44 7.11 -0.41
N VAL A 333 21.10 6.16 -1.28
CA VAL A 333 20.24 5.03 -0.92
C VAL A 333 20.86 4.22 0.22
N LYS A 334 22.17 3.93 0.15
CA LYS A 334 22.89 3.21 1.21
C LYS A 334 22.85 3.97 2.54
N LEU A 335 23.00 5.29 2.52
CA LEU A 335 22.90 6.14 3.70
C LEU A 335 21.52 6.04 4.33
N MET A 336 20.45 6.22 3.54
CA MET A 336 19.07 6.12 4.03
C MET A 336 18.79 4.73 4.63
N LEU A 337 19.15 3.65 3.94
CA LEU A 337 18.93 2.29 4.44
C LEU A 337 19.72 2.00 5.73
N ASN A 338 20.97 2.46 5.82
CA ASN A 338 21.80 2.28 7.01
C ASN A 338 21.29 3.06 8.24
N ILE A 339 20.56 4.16 8.04
CA ILE A 339 19.88 4.88 9.11
C ILE A 339 18.56 4.19 9.47
N CYS A 340 17.72 3.90 8.47
CA CYS A 340 16.36 3.43 8.67
C CYS A 340 16.28 2.01 9.25
N ILE A 341 17.04 1.05 8.69
CA ILE A 341 16.90 -0.37 9.05
C ILE A 341 17.19 -0.63 10.54
N PRO A 342 18.28 -0.12 11.15
CA PRO A 342 18.54 -0.34 12.57
C PRO A 342 17.46 0.26 13.48
N ILE A 343 16.99 1.47 13.16
CA ILE A 343 15.93 2.15 13.94
C ILE A 343 14.64 1.33 13.90
N VAL A 344 14.19 0.93 12.70
CA VAL A 344 12.97 0.12 12.56
C VAL A 344 13.15 -1.24 13.25
N SER A 345 14.30 -1.88 13.08
CA SER A 345 14.58 -3.17 13.72
C SER A 345 14.53 -3.07 15.24
N LYS A 346 15.06 -2.00 15.83
CA LYS A 346 14.92 -1.74 17.27
C LYS A 346 13.47 -1.54 17.69
N VAL A 347 12.71 -0.73 16.97
CA VAL A 347 11.27 -0.50 17.24
C VAL A 347 10.51 -1.82 17.25
N ILE A 348 10.73 -2.67 16.24
CA ILE A 348 10.08 -3.99 16.14
C ILE A 348 10.52 -4.91 17.29
N LYS A 349 11.83 -4.94 17.61
CA LYS A 349 12.36 -5.72 18.73
C LYS A 349 11.74 -5.26 20.06
N THR A 350 11.59 -3.96 20.28
CA THR A 350 10.92 -3.40 21.48
C THR A 350 9.45 -3.79 21.52
N LEU A 351 8.73 -3.71 20.39
CA LEU A 351 7.34 -4.13 20.31
C LEU A 351 7.17 -5.62 20.60
N GLN A 352 8.07 -6.48 20.09
CA GLN A 352 8.06 -7.92 20.37
C GLN A 352 8.23 -8.23 21.86
N ASP A 353 9.09 -7.47 22.56
CA ASP A 353 9.39 -7.62 23.98
C ASP A 353 8.35 -6.95 24.89
N MET A 354 7.50 -6.08 24.36
CA MET A 354 6.41 -5.42 25.07
C MET A 354 5.34 -6.43 25.52
N ASP A 355 4.80 -6.27 26.72
CA ASP A 355 3.71 -7.11 27.20
C ASP A 355 2.46 -6.96 26.33
N GLY A 356 1.63 -8.00 26.30
CA GLY A 356 0.49 -8.06 25.39
C GLY A 356 -0.57 -6.99 25.64
N HIS A 357 -0.72 -6.52 26.89
CA HIS A 357 -1.72 -5.51 27.23
C HIS A 357 -1.30 -4.13 26.73
N SER A 358 -0.07 -3.72 27.07
CA SER A 358 0.50 -2.45 26.62
C SER A 358 0.57 -2.40 25.10
N ARG A 359 1.04 -3.48 24.46
CA ARG A 359 1.09 -3.56 22.99
C ARG A 359 -0.28 -3.44 22.36
N ASN A 360 -1.28 -4.14 22.88
CA ASN A 360 -2.65 -4.08 22.37
C ASN A 360 -3.22 -2.65 22.44
N ASN A 361 -3.07 -1.98 23.58
CA ASN A 361 -3.56 -0.60 23.74
C ASN A 361 -2.83 0.35 22.78
N LEU A 362 -1.51 0.17 22.65
CA LEU A 362 -0.71 0.96 21.71
C LEU A 362 -1.21 0.80 20.27
N LEU A 363 -1.40 -0.42 19.78
CA LEU A 363 -1.86 -0.68 18.41
C LEU A 363 -3.30 -0.20 18.13
N LYS A 364 -4.14 -0.13 19.18
CA LYS A 364 -5.49 0.42 19.09
C LYS A 364 -5.50 1.94 18.96
N GLU A 365 -4.58 2.62 19.64
CA GLU A 365 -4.66 4.07 19.82
C GLU A 365 -3.60 4.87 19.05
N ARG A 366 -2.52 4.22 18.60
CA ARG A 366 -1.38 4.87 17.97
C ARG A 366 -0.96 4.12 16.72
N TYR A 367 -0.79 4.87 15.63
CA TYR A 367 -0.31 4.33 14.36
C TYR A 367 1.22 4.20 14.39
N LEU A 368 1.77 3.05 14.02
CA LEU A 368 3.22 2.79 14.06
C LEU A 368 3.88 2.74 12.68
N GLY A 369 3.13 2.97 11.62
CA GLY A 369 3.59 2.76 10.25
C GLY A 369 4.35 3.93 9.60
N LYS A 370 4.74 4.96 10.36
CA LYS A 370 5.51 6.12 9.87
C LYS A 370 6.54 6.58 10.89
N PHE A 371 7.68 7.10 10.41
CA PHE A 371 8.74 7.63 11.28
C PHE A 371 8.28 8.73 12.22
N LYS A 372 7.42 9.65 11.73
CA LYS A 372 6.83 10.71 12.56
C LYS A 372 6.09 10.16 13.78
N ASN A 373 5.30 9.11 13.60
CA ASN A 373 4.53 8.54 14.70
C ASN A 373 5.41 7.72 15.65
N ILE A 374 6.44 7.05 15.13
CA ILE A 374 7.45 6.37 15.94
C ILE A 374 8.16 7.37 16.86
N LYS A 375 8.52 8.54 16.34
CA LYS A 375 9.16 9.62 17.11
C LYS A 375 8.29 10.11 18.27
N GLU A 376 6.98 10.25 18.05
CA GLU A 376 6.02 10.67 19.07
C GLU A 376 5.95 9.67 20.25
N LEU A 377 6.37 8.42 20.04
CA LEU A 377 6.35 7.31 21.02
C LEU A 377 7.74 6.96 21.56
N LYS A 378 8.65 7.93 21.61
CA LYS A 378 10.05 7.71 21.98
C LYS A 378 10.25 6.99 23.33
N LEU A 379 9.37 7.22 24.31
CA LEU A 379 9.46 6.59 25.63
C LEU A 379 9.01 5.13 25.58
N GLU A 380 7.86 4.88 24.95
CA GLU A 380 7.26 3.55 24.78
C GLU A 380 8.15 2.64 23.93
N LEU A 381 8.81 3.21 22.93
CA LEU A 381 9.68 2.50 21.98
C LEU A 381 11.16 2.49 22.39
N LYS A 382 11.51 3.12 23.52
CA LYS A 382 12.87 3.19 24.09
C LYS A 382 13.90 3.75 23.10
N LEU A 383 13.53 4.81 22.39
CA LEU A 383 14.42 5.48 21.44
C LEU A 383 15.43 6.37 22.17
N SER A 384 16.70 6.33 21.74
CA SER A 384 17.75 7.24 22.24
C SER A 384 17.59 8.64 21.66
N GLU A 385 18.26 9.64 22.24
CA GLU A 385 18.27 11.00 21.70
C GLU A 385 18.86 11.03 20.28
N GLY A 386 19.98 10.32 20.05
CA GLY A 386 20.58 10.19 18.73
C GLY A 386 19.64 9.58 17.67
N GLU A 387 18.87 8.54 18.02
CA GLU A 387 17.87 7.97 17.10
C GLU A 387 16.75 8.95 16.77
N ILE A 388 16.32 9.77 17.73
CA ILE A 388 15.30 10.80 17.51
C ILE A 388 15.83 11.90 16.58
N GLU A 389 17.10 12.28 16.71
CA GLU A 389 17.75 13.24 15.83
C GLU A 389 17.88 12.70 14.40
N LEU A 390 18.24 11.42 14.24
CA LEU A 390 18.24 10.75 12.93
C LEU A 390 16.83 10.69 12.32
N ILE A 391 15.79 10.41 13.09
CA ILE A 391 14.41 10.46 12.59
C ILE A 391 14.04 11.89 12.16
N ASN A 392 14.43 12.92 12.93
CA ASN A 392 14.21 14.31 12.53
C ASN A 392 14.95 14.66 11.23
N TYR A 393 16.15 14.12 11.02
CA TYR A 393 16.88 14.25 9.77
C TYR A 393 16.11 13.63 8.60
N LEU A 394 15.63 12.39 8.74
CA LEU A 394 14.80 11.71 7.72
C LEU A 394 13.54 12.51 7.38
N GLU A 395 12.84 13.05 8.39
CA GLU A 395 11.65 13.89 8.18
C GLU A 395 11.99 15.18 7.43
N LYS A 396 13.13 15.84 7.73
CA LYS A 396 13.58 17.02 6.97
C LYS A 396 13.82 16.67 5.51
N VAL A 397 14.47 15.52 5.25
CA VAL A 397 14.75 15.03 3.89
C VAL A 397 13.45 14.75 3.14
N PHE A 398 12.52 14.00 3.76
CA PHE A 398 11.20 13.70 3.17
C PHE A 398 10.43 14.98 2.83
N ASN A 399 10.31 15.89 3.79
CA ASN A 399 9.58 17.15 3.61
C ASN A 399 10.19 18.01 2.50
N TYR A 400 11.51 18.03 2.37
CA TYR A 400 12.17 18.78 1.29
C TYR A 400 11.88 18.13 -0.07
N TYR A 401 12.01 16.80 -0.17
CA TYR A 401 11.65 16.06 -1.38
C TYR A 401 10.22 16.39 -1.83
N GLU A 402 9.23 16.21 -0.95
CA GLU A 402 7.82 16.41 -1.27
C GLU A 402 7.55 17.87 -1.70
N ASN A 403 7.98 18.85 -0.91
CA ASN A 403 7.59 20.25 -1.09
C ASN A 403 8.46 21.05 -2.06
N LYS A 404 9.74 20.66 -2.26
CA LYS A 404 10.70 21.43 -3.06
C LYS A 404 11.13 20.73 -4.33
N VAL A 405 11.03 19.40 -4.39
CA VAL A 405 11.45 18.62 -5.56
C VAL A 405 10.23 18.15 -6.33
N LEU A 406 9.39 17.32 -5.71
CA LEU A 406 8.25 16.67 -6.36
C LEU A 406 7.19 17.66 -6.83
N MET A 407 6.64 18.47 -5.92
CA MET A 407 5.58 19.43 -6.22
C MET A 407 5.97 20.54 -7.21
N LYS A 408 7.27 20.67 -7.52
CA LYS A 408 7.78 21.62 -8.51
C LYS A 408 8.02 21.01 -9.89
N GLN A 409 7.85 19.70 -10.07
CA GLN A 409 8.04 19.06 -11.37
C GLN A 409 6.90 19.41 -12.34
N PRO A 410 7.15 20.12 -13.45
CA PRO A 410 6.10 20.55 -14.37
C PRO A 410 5.35 19.40 -15.02
N THR A 411 6.03 18.27 -15.27
CA THR A 411 5.40 17.07 -15.86
C THR A 411 4.40 16.44 -14.89
N VAL A 412 4.72 16.38 -13.59
CA VAL A 412 3.79 15.91 -12.56
C VAL A 412 2.58 16.83 -12.46
N ALA A 413 2.79 18.15 -12.40
CA ALA A 413 1.70 19.11 -12.32
C ALA A 413 0.75 19.06 -13.54
N ARG A 414 1.28 18.94 -14.76
CA ARG A 414 0.47 18.80 -15.98
C ARG A 414 -0.33 17.50 -15.99
N TRP A 415 0.29 16.41 -15.54
CA TRP A 415 -0.34 15.10 -15.44
C TRP A 415 -1.51 15.12 -14.45
N ASP A 416 -1.30 15.78 -13.30
CA ASP A 416 -2.30 15.92 -12.25
C ASP A 416 -3.54 16.68 -12.71
N ILE A 417 -3.36 17.85 -13.36
CA ILE A 417 -4.47 18.64 -13.91
C ILE A 417 -5.30 17.81 -14.89
N LYS A 418 -4.59 17.12 -15.80
CA LYS A 418 -5.23 16.32 -16.83
C LYS A 418 -5.97 15.11 -16.28
N GLY A 419 -5.39 14.44 -15.27
CA GLY A 419 -6.04 13.35 -14.56
C GLY A 419 -7.35 13.79 -13.93
N GLU A 420 -7.36 14.96 -13.28
CA GLU A 420 -8.57 15.51 -12.64
C GLU A 420 -9.68 15.80 -13.65
N GLU A 421 -9.36 16.46 -14.78
CA GLU A 421 -10.31 16.73 -15.86
C GLU A 421 -10.90 15.44 -16.44
N LEU A 422 -10.03 14.46 -16.73
CA LEU A 422 -10.41 13.19 -17.31
C LEU A 422 -11.35 12.41 -16.39
N TYR A 423 -10.99 12.28 -15.10
CA TYR A 423 -11.82 11.59 -14.12
C TYR A 423 -13.19 12.24 -13.97
N LYS A 424 -13.25 13.58 -13.95
CA LYS A 424 -14.51 14.32 -13.81
C LYS A 424 -15.47 14.01 -14.97
N GLU A 425 -15.03 14.23 -16.21
CA GLU A 425 -15.87 14.01 -17.38
C GLU A 425 -16.24 12.53 -17.57
N LEU A 426 -15.28 11.62 -17.37
CA LEU A 426 -15.50 10.19 -17.53
C LEU A 426 -16.50 9.65 -16.50
N SER A 427 -16.38 10.06 -15.24
CA SER A 427 -17.30 9.63 -14.18
C SER A 427 -18.73 10.06 -14.46
N GLU A 428 -18.94 11.30 -14.93
CA GLU A 428 -20.26 11.81 -15.33
C GLU A 428 -20.85 11.04 -16.52
N LYS A 429 -20.04 10.74 -17.53
CA LYS A 429 -20.49 9.95 -18.69
C LYS A 429 -20.83 8.52 -18.30
N LEU A 430 -19.99 7.85 -17.52
CA LEU A 430 -20.24 6.49 -17.03
C LEU A 430 -21.50 6.42 -16.16
N CYS A 431 -21.77 7.43 -15.33
CA CYS A 431 -23.00 7.50 -14.52
C CYS A 431 -24.24 7.46 -15.42
N LYS A 432 -24.25 8.23 -16.53
CA LYS A 432 -25.33 8.23 -17.52
C LYS A 432 -25.46 6.88 -18.24
N VAL A 433 -24.33 6.28 -18.65
CA VAL A 433 -24.30 4.97 -19.32
C VAL A 433 -24.92 3.88 -18.44
N PHE A 434 -24.51 3.81 -17.16
CA PHE A 434 -25.07 2.84 -16.21
C PHE A 434 -26.50 3.13 -15.77
N LYS A 435 -27.00 4.36 -15.99
CA LYS A 435 -28.38 4.73 -15.66
C LYS A 435 -29.37 4.36 -16.77
N ASN A 436 -29.04 4.69 -18.01
CA ASN A 436 -30.01 4.70 -19.09
C ASN A 436 -29.99 3.42 -19.95
N ASP A 437 -29.02 2.54 -19.79
CA ASP A 437 -28.81 1.39 -20.70
C ASP A 437 -28.67 1.77 -22.20
N GLU A 438 -28.57 3.07 -22.52
CA GLU A 438 -28.62 3.61 -23.89
C GLU A 438 -27.33 3.36 -24.70
N ASP A 439 -26.20 3.15 -24.01
CA ASP A 439 -24.87 2.93 -24.60
C ASP A 439 -24.27 1.56 -24.16
N LEU A 440 -25.12 0.57 -23.88
CA LEU A 440 -24.72 -0.73 -23.30
C LEU A 440 -23.72 -1.54 -24.14
N ASN A 441 -23.56 -1.24 -25.44
CA ASN A 441 -22.65 -1.97 -26.32
C ASN A 441 -21.18 -1.59 -26.11
N ILE A 442 -20.88 -0.55 -25.33
CA ILE A 442 -19.51 -0.05 -25.13
C ILE A 442 -18.79 -0.82 -24.01
N ILE A 443 -19.51 -1.19 -22.95
CA ILE A 443 -18.94 -1.94 -21.82
C ILE A 443 -19.26 -3.43 -21.97
N ASP A 444 -18.23 -4.28 -21.87
CA ASP A 444 -18.35 -5.74 -21.91
C ASP A 444 -19.46 -6.25 -20.96
N SER A 445 -20.28 -7.18 -21.45
CA SER A 445 -21.45 -7.67 -20.70
C SER A 445 -21.08 -8.39 -19.40
N ASN A 446 -19.91 -9.04 -19.35
CA ASN A 446 -19.45 -9.68 -18.11
C ASN A 446 -18.96 -8.63 -17.11
N ILE A 447 -18.31 -7.56 -17.57
CA ILE A 447 -17.95 -6.42 -16.72
C ILE A 447 -19.21 -5.81 -16.11
N ARG A 448 -20.25 -5.55 -16.92
CA ARG A 448 -21.53 -5.00 -16.42
C ARG A 448 -22.16 -5.88 -15.36
N LYS A 449 -22.27 -7.18 -15.62
CA LYS A 449 -22.82 -8.15 -14.65
C LYS A 449 -22.05 -8.13 -13.31
N ASP A 450 -20.73 -7.98 -13.38
CA ASP A 450 -19.90 -7.92 -12.17
C ASP A 450 -20.09 -6.60 -11.40
N LEU A 451 -20.21 -5.47 -12.11
CA LEU A 451 -20.44 -4.15 -11.51
C LEU A 451 -21.82 -3.99 -10.87
N GLU A 452 -22.80 -4.79 -11.30
CA GLU A 452 -24.14 -4.79 -10.70
C GLU A 452 -24.11 -5.16 -9.21
N LYS A 453 -23.11 -5.92 -8.80
CA LYS A 453 -22.87 -6.18 -7.38
C LYS A 453 -22.35 -4.97 -6.63
N SER A 454 -21.39 -4.23 -7.20
CA SER A 454 -20.93 -2.96 -6.62
C SER A 454 -22.10 -1.97 -6.51
N ARG A 455 -22.98 -1.95 -7.52
CA ARG A 455 -24.22 -1.16 -7.49
C ARG A 455 -25.14 -1.58 -6.34
N ASN A 456 -25.39 -2.88 -6.18
CA ASN A 456 -26.21 -3.39 -5.08
C ASN A 456 -25.58 -3.15 -3.70
N ALA A 457 -24.25 -3.21 -3.60
CA ALA A 457 -23.54 -2.87 -2.37
C ALA A 457 -23.68 -1.38 -2.04
N GLY A 458 -23.73 -0.51 -3.05
CA GLY A 458 -24.08 0.90 -2.90
C GLY A 458 -25.53 1.11 -2.43
N LYS A 459 -26.51 0.33 -2.91
CA LYS A 459 -27.90 0.36 -2.40
C LYS A 459 -27.97 -0.04 -0.93
N GLU A 460 -27.25 -1.09 -0.54
CA GLU A 460 -27.22 -1.54 0.86
C GLU A 460 -26.54 -0.50 1.77
N PHE A 461 -25.47 0.13 1.29
CA PHE A 461 -24.80 1.21 2.02
C PHE A 461 -25.73 2.43 2.18
N GLU A 462 -26.41 2.85 1.11
CA GLU A 462 -27.40 3.94 1.16
C GLU A 462 -28.53 3.65 2.16
N LYS A 463 -29.03 2.41 2.18
CA LYS A 463 -30.08 1.97 3.09
C LYS A 463 -29.64 2.00 4.56
N SER A 464 -28.42 1.58 4.85
CA SER A 464 -27.87 1.52 6.22
C SER A 464 -27.40 2.88 6.72
N GLN A 465 -26.95 3.77 5.83
CA GLN A 465 -26.33 5.06 6.17
C GLN A 465 -27.15 6.28 5.70
N LYS A 466 -28.49 6.18 5.65
CA LYS A 466 -29.42 7.20 5.11
C LYS A 466 -29.14 8.64 5.56
N THR A 467 -28.83 8.83 6.85
CA THR A 467 -28.57 10.17 7.40
C THR A 467 -27.24 10.72 6.90
N LEU A 468 -26.22 9.87 6.81
CA LEU A 468 -24.88 10.25 6.37
C LEU A 468 -24.91 10.67 4.90
N VAL A 469 -25.54 9.88 4.04
CA VAL A 469 -25.54 10.09 2.58
C VAL A 469 -26.72 10.93 2.07
N LYS A 470 -27.40 11.65 2.97
CA LYS A 470 -28.54 12.48 2.60
C LYS A 470 -28.11 13.55 1.59
N GLY A 471 -28.74 13.55 0.42
CA GLY A 471 -28.41 14.48 -0.67
C GLY A 471 -27.30 13.99 -1.61
N VAL A 472 -26.81 12.76 -1.43
CA VAL A 472 -25.92 12.12 -2.42
C VAL A 472 -26.76 11.39 -3.44
N ASP A 473 -27.00 12.03 -4.58
CA ASP A 473 -27.77 11.41 -5.67
C ASP A 473 -26.99 10.27 -6.35
N GLU A 474 -27.74 9.27 -6.81
CA GLU A 474 -27.26 8.14 -7.63
C GLU A 474 -26.12 7.33 -6.97
N LEU A 475 -26.06 7.30 -5.63
CA LEU A 475 -25.00 6.63 -4.86
C LEU A 475 -24.76 5.17 -5.28
N PRO A 476 -25.79 4.34 -5.55
CA PRO A 476 -25.58 3.00 -6.08
C PRO A 476 -24.78 2.95 -7.37
N ILE A 477 -25.09 3.83 -8.34
CA ILE A 477 -24.40 3.86 -9.63
C ILE A 477 -22.96 4.36 -9.43
N LYS A 478 -22.77 5.35 -8.56
CA LYS A 478 -21.44 5.88 -8.21
C LYS A 478 -20.50 4.82 -7.63
N PHE A 479 -21.01 3.82 -6.89
CA PHE A 479 -20.20 2.70 -6.41
C PHE A 479 -19.72 1.79 -7.55
N ALA A 480 -20.56 1.53 -8.57
CA ALA A 480 -20.15 0.80 -9.76
C ALA A 480 -19.08 1.58 -10.56
N VAL A 481 -19.28 2.88 -10.75
CA VAL A 481 -18.30 3.76 -11.41
C VAL A 481 -16.96 3.76 -10.66
N TRP A 482 -17.00 3.86 -9.33
CA TRP A 482 -15.82 3.82 -8.48
C TRP A 482 -14.98 2.55 -8.73
N ASP A 483 -15.60 1.37 -8.60
CA ASP A 483 -14.86 0.12 -8.77
C ASP A 483 -14.36 -0.10 -10.19
N TYR A 484 -15.11 0.38 -11.17
CA TYR A 484 -14.70 0.32 -12.57
C TYR A 484 -13.46 1.17 -12.83
N LEU A 485 -13.48 2.45 -12.44
CA LEU A 485 -12.39 3.39 -12.69
C LEU A 485 -11.14 3.10 -11.85
N ALA A 486 -11.30 2.68 -10.59
CA ALA A 486 -10.16 2.32 -9.75
C ALA A 486 -9.40 1.11 -10.32
N GLY A 487 -10.12 0.20 -10.99
CA GLY A 487 -9.54 -0.96 -11.66
C GLY A 487 -8.72 -0.66 -12.92
N MET A 488 -8.77 0.56 -13.48
CA MET A 488 -8.12 0.88 -14.76
C MET A 488 -6.64 1.24 -14.63
N THR A 489 -5.86 1.03 -15.69
CA THR A 489 -4.49 1.56 -15.83
C THR A 489 -4.52 2.96 -16.42
N ASP A 490 -3.40 3.68 -16.35
CA ASP A 490 -3.31 5.08 -16.80
C ASP A 490 -3.60 5.22 -18.31
N ASN A 491 -3.09 4.32 -19.14
CA ASN A 491 -3.41 4.32 -20.57
C ASN A 491 -4.84 3.83 -20.86
N TYR A 492 -5.36 2.90 -20.06
CA TYR A 492 -6.67 2.32 -20.33
C TYR A 492 -7.78 3.32 -20.04
N ILE A 493 -7.67 4.10 -18.96
CA ILE A 493 -8.68 5.11 -18.63
C ILE A 493 -8.77 6.20 -19.72
N ILE A 494 -7.65 6.51 -20.39
CA ILE A 494 -7.62 7.43 -21.54
C ILE A 494 -8.37 6.82 -22.73
N LYS A 495 -8.05 5.57 -23.11
CA LYS A 495 -8.76 4.88 -24.20
C LYS A 495 -10.26 4.78 -23.94
N GLU A 496 -10.63 4.49 -22.70
CA GLU A 496 -12.04 4.44 -22.27
C GLU A 496 -12.71 5.81 -22.43
N TYR A 497 -12.03 6.88 -21.98
CA TYR A 497 -12.51 8.25 -22.15
C TYR A 497 -12.68 8.63 -23.63
N GLU A 498 -11.69 8.37 -24.47
CA GLU A 498 -11.75 8.68 -25.91
C GLU A 498 -12.88 7.91 -26.60
N SER A 499 -13.07 6.63 -26.24
CA SER A 499 -14.15 5.80 -26.77
C SER A 499 -15.54 6.28 -26.36
N LEU A 500 -15.70 6.82 -25.15
CA LEU A 500 -17.00 7.23 -24.62
C LEU A 500 -17.36 8.68 -24.95
N THR A 501 -16.37 9.54 -25.16
CA THR A 501 -16.59 10.98 -25.38
C THR A 501 -16.35 11.41 -26.82
N PHE A 502 -15.70 10.57 -27.64
CA PHE A 502 -15.19 10.90 -28.97
C PHE A 502 -14.23 12.11 -28.99
N LYS A 503 -13.68 12.48 -27.83
CA LYS A 503 -12.66 13.52 -27.69
C LYS A 503 -11.29 12.85 -27.65
N HIS A 504 -10.32 13.36 -28.41
CA HIS A 504 -8.94 12.91 -28.33
C HIS A 504 -8.24 13.57 -27.14
N VAL A 505 -7.44 12.79 -26.42
CA VAL A 505 -6.67 13.23 -25.26
C VAL A 505 -5.20 13.43 -25.67
N GLU A 506 -4.77 14.66 -25.96
CA GLU A 506 -3.35 14.93 -26.29
C GLU A 506 -2.46 14.83 -25.05
N ILE A 507 -1.75 13.72 -24.86
CA ILE A 507 -0.79 13.54 -23.76
C ILE A 507 0.53 14.18 -24.14
N GLY A 508 0.58 15.52 -24.05
CA GLY A 508 1.81 16.32 -24.04
C GLY A 508 2.59 16.24 -25.33
#